data_AF-A0A2S6AZX1-F1
#
_entry.id   AF-A0A2S6AZX1-F1
#
_cell.length_a   1.000
_cell.length_b   1.000
_cell.length_c   1.000
_cell.angle_alpha   90.00
_cell.angle_beta   90.00
_cell.angle_gamma   90.00
#
_symmetry.space_group_name_H-M   'P 1'
#
loop_
_entity.id
_entity.type
_entity.pdbx_description
1 polymer ?
#
loop_
_entity_poly.entity_id
_entity_poly.type
_entity_poly.pdbx_seq_one_letter_code
_entity_poly.pdbx_strand_id
1 'polypeptide(L)' 'MKFKAGSIARVEIGGGNIFREYCTVNAATEHGATTKIYDGNVFLSDSHVGHDCIIGSNIVLGC' A
#
# COMPACT_ATOMS: atom_id res chain seq x y z
N MET A 1 -5.60 7.13 -17.06
CA MET A 1 -4.85 7.20 -15.79
C MET A 1 -5.55 8.22 -14.90
N LYS A 2 -5.98 7.86 -13.67
CA LYS A 2 -6.75 8.76 -12.76
C LYS A 2 -5.90 9.82 -12.06
N PHE A 3 -4.59 9.58 -11.98
CA PHE A 3 -3.62 10.50 -11.40
C PHE A 3 -3.64 11.87 -12.07
N LYS A 4 -3.61 12.94 -11.27
CA LYS A 4 -3.53 14.34 -11.74
C LYS A 4 -2.22 14.97 -11.26
N ALA A 5 -1.48 15.60 -12.17
CA ALA A 5 -0.26 16.31 -11.80
C ALA A 5 -0.58 17.40 -10.75
N GLY A 6 0.20 17.44 -9.66
CA GLY A 6 -0.04 18.33 -8.53
C GLY A 6 -1.01 17.81 -7.47
N SER A 7 -1.64 16.63 -7.65
CA SER A 7 -2.43 16.01 -6.59
C SER A 7 -1.52 15.39 -5.52
N ILE A 8 -1.79 15.69 -4.25
CA ILE A 8 -1.10 15.06 -3.12
C ILE A 8 -1.93 13.85 -2.70
N ALA A 9 -1.35 12.66 -2.81
CA ALA A 9 -1.93 11.40 -2.36
C ALA A 9 -0.93 10.67 -1.46
N ARG A 10 -1.41 9.71 -0.65
CA ARG A 10 -0.60 9.12 0.42
C ARG A 10 -0.66 7.60 0.41
N VAL A 11 0.31 7.04 1.14
CA VAL A 11 0.28 5.67 1.65
C VAL A 11 0.31 5.77 3.17
N GLU A 12 -0.61 5.08 3.84
CA GLU A 12 -0.61 4.93 5.30
C GLU A 12 -0.37 3.46 5.64
N ILE A 13 0.62 3.21 6.49
CA ILE A 13 1.02 1.88 6.92
C ILE A 13 0.94 1.82 8.44
N GLY A 14 0.18 0.85 8.94
CA GLY A 14 0.05 0.54 10.36
C GLY A 14 1.31 -0.08 10.97
N GLY A 15 1.21 -0.52 12.22
CA GLY A 15 2.30 -1.10 12.99
C GLY A 15 2.53 -2.59 12.72
N GLY A 16 3.77 -3.04 12.93
CA GLY A 16 4.11 -4.48 12.93
C GLY A 16 4.06 -5.18 11.57
N ASN A 17 4.02 -4.43 10.47
CA ASN A 17 4.09 -4.97 9.13
C ASN A 17 5.52 -5.39 8.76
N ILE A 18 5.66 -6.49 8.04
CA ILE A 18 6.93 -6.99 7.50
C ILE A 18 6.84 -6.91 5.97
N PHE A 19 7.72 -6.11 5.37
CA PHE A 19 7.89 -6.06 3.92
C PHE A 19 9.20 -6.75 3.55
N ARG A 20 9.11 -7.78 2.70
CA ARG A 20 10.26 -8.43 2.12
C ARG A 20 10.81 -7.63 0.94
N GLU A 21 11.97 -8.05 0.45
CA GLU A 21 12.66 -7.41 -0.65
C GLU A 21 11.77 -7.19 -1.89
N TYR A 22 12.00 -6.07 -2.59
CA TYR A 22 11.31 -5.70 -3.83
C TYR A 22 9.79 -5.46 -3.72
N CYS A 23 9.23 -5.38 -2.51
CA CYS A 23 7.84 -4.95 -2.34
C CYS A 23 7.63 -3.52 -2.86
N THR A 24 6.51 -3.30 -3.54
CA THR A 24 6.08 -1.97 -4.00
C THR A 24 4.71 -1.62 -3.45
N VAL A 25 4.56 -0.39 -2.96
CA VAL A 25 3.29 0.14 -2.47
C VAL A 25 3.05 1.50 -3.12
N ASN A 26 2.01 1.57 -3.93
CA ASN A 26 1.67 2.79 -4.67
C ASN A 26 0.69 3.66 -3.87
N ALA A 27 0.98 4.96 -3.83
CA ALA A 27 0.05 5.94 -3.31
C ALA A 27 -1.26 5.95 -4.11
N ALA A 28 -2.32 6.41 -3.46
CA ALA A 28 -3.62 6.62 -4.10
C ALA A 28 -3.55 7.60 -5.28
N THR A 29 -4.59 7.63 -6.10
CA THR A 29 -4.61 8.46 -7.32
C THR A 29 -5.31 9.80 -7.16
N GLU A 30 -6.25 9.91 -6.23
CA GLU A 30 -7.04 11.12 -6.02
C GLU A 30 -6.40 12.06 -4.98
N HIS A 31 -6.62 13.37 -5.13
CA HIS A 31 -6.10 14.37 -4.19
C HIS A 31 -6.69 14.16 -2.80
N GLY A 32 -5.83 14.00 -1.80
CA GLY A 32 -6.21 13.71 -0.42
C GLY A 32 -6.57 12.25 -0.15
N ALA A 33 -6.52 11.37 -1.16
CA ALA A 33 -6.77 9.95 -0.97
C ALA A 33 -5.53 9.20 -0.47
N THR A 34 -5.77 8.00 0.08
CA THR A 34 -4.76 7.19 0.75
C THR A 34 -4.92 5.71 0.39
N THR A 35 -3.81 5.08 -0.02
CA THR A 35 -3.68 3.61 0.01
C THR A 35 -3.37 3.21 1.46
N LYS A 36 -4.20 2.34 2.06
CA LYS A 36 -4.14 2.04 3.49
C LYS A 36 -3.77 0.59 3.76
N ILE A 37 -2.78 0.37 4.60
CA ILE A 37 -2.35 -0.93 5.11
C ILE A 37 -2.50 -0.89 6.63
N TYR A 38 -3.31 -1.78 7.21
CA TYR A 38 -3.45 -1.90 8.67
C TYR A 38 -2.28 -2.71 9.27
N ASP A 39 -2.49 -3.47 10.34
CA ASP A 39 -1.40 -3.92 11.23
C ASP A 39 -1.02 -5.39 11.03
N GLY A 40 0.23 -5.74 11.33
CA GLY A 40 0.66 -7.13 11.48
C GLY A 40 0.66 -7.95 10.18
N ASN A 41 0.79 -7.31 9.03
CA ASN A 41 0.83 -8.02 7.74
C ASN A 41 2.24 -8.47 7.36
N VAL A 42 2.33 -9.53 6.56
CA VAL A 42 3.59 -10.01 5.97
C VAL A 42 3.47 -9.97 4.45
N PHE A 43 4.24 -9.10 3.82
CA PHE A 43 4.36 -8.99 2.36
C PHE A 43 5.60 -9.77 1.93
N LEU A 44 5.41 -10.87 1.20
CA LEU A 44 6.51 -11.68 0.66
C LEU A 44 7.20 -10.97 -0.50
N SER A 45 8.38 -11.47 -0.89
CA SER A 45 9.23 -10.85 -1.91
C SER A 45 8.45 -10.61 -3.20
N ASP A 46 8.72 -9.48 -3.85
CA ASP A 46 8.05 -9.04 -5.10
C ASP A 46 6.54 -8.72 -4.99
N SER A 47 5.98 -8.64 -3.77
CA SER A 47 4.57 -8.25 -3.59
C SER A 47 4.28 -6.83 -4.09
N HIS A 48 3.15 -6.67 -4.80
CA HIS A 48 2.69 -5.39 -5.33
C HIS A 48 1.35 -4.96 -4.71
N VAL A 49 1.34 -3.80 -4.04
CA VAL A 49 0.12 -3.12 -3.59
C VAL A 49 -0.17 -1.96 -4.55
N GLY A 50 -1.29 -2.08 -5.27
CA GLY A 50 -1.79 -1.07 -6.19
C GLY A 50 -2.23 0.21 -5.49
N HIS A 51 -2.58 1.21 -6.31
CA HIS A 51 -3.12 2.48 -5.81
C HIS A 51 -4.56 2.30 -5.30
N ASP A 52 -4.96 3.10 -4.31
CA ASP A 52 -6.31 3.12 -3.72
C ASP A 52 -6.71 1.82 -2.99
N CYS A 53 -5.75 0.93 -2.70
CA CYS A 53 -6.01 -0.31 -1.99
C CYS A 53 -6.22 -0.10 -0.47
N ILE A 54 -7.03 -0.99 0.11
CA ILE A 54 -7.19 -1.12 1.56
C ILE A 54 -6.82 -2.56 1.94
N ILE A 55 -5.68 -2.74 2.59
CA ILE A 55 -5.20 -4.03 3.12
C ILE A 55 -5.50 -4.09 4.61
N GLY A 56 -6.22 -5.14 5.04
CA GLY A 56 -6.58 -5.40 6.44
C GLY A 56 -5.40 -5.68 7.36
N SER A 57 -5.67 -6.26 8.54
CA SER A 57 -4.65 -6.68 9.50
C SER A 57 -4.43 -8.20 9.48
N ASN A 58 -3.23 -8.65 9.85
CA ASN A 58 -2.84 -10.06 9.97
C ASN A 58 -2.96 -10.87 8.66
N ILE A 59 -2.64 -10.24 7.52
CA ILE A 59 -2.66 -10.85 6.20
C ILE A 59 -1.23 -11.26 5.80
N VAL A 60 -1.11 -12.39 5.10
CA VAL A 60 0.09 -12.73 4.34
C VAL A 60 -0.20 -12.47 2.86
N LEU A 61 0.53 -11.54 2.25
CA LEU A 61 0.43 -11.26 0.82
C LEU A 61 1.63 -11.92 0.11
N GLY A 62 1.33 -12.85 -0.79
CA GLY A 62 2.29 -13.52 -1.66
C GLY A 62 2.02 -13.21 -3.14
N CYS A 63 3.06 -13.34 -3.96
CA CYS A 63 2.97 -13.26 -5.42
C CYS A 63 2.67 -14.62 -6.05
#